data_AF-A0A7L2RWK4-F1
#
_entry.id   AF-A0A7L2RWK4-F1
#
_cell.length_a   1.000
_cell.length_b   1.000
_cell.length_c   1.000
_cell.angle_alpha   90.00
_cell.angle_beta   90.00
_cell.angle_gamma   90.00
#
_symmetry.space_group_name_H-M   'P 1'
#
loop_
_entity.id
_entity.type
_entity.pdbx_description
1 polymer ?
#
loop_
_entity_poly.entity_id
_entity_poly.type
_entity_poly.pdbx_seq_one_letter_code
_entity_poly.pdbx_strand_id
1 'polypeptide(L)'
;LGQEIGTVYNREKLLEMLRVTDPYNDLVKEELNIIQGALELRTKTVEDVMTPLRDCFMIAAEAVLDFNTMSEIMESGYTRIPVFEGDRSNIVDLLFVKDLAFVDPDDCTPLKTITRFYNHPLHFVFNDTKLDAMLEEFKKG
;
A
#
# COMPACT_ATOMS: atom_id res chain seq x y z
N LEU A 1 29.14 -44.01 -3.92
CA LEU A 1 28.28 -43.25 -4.86
C LEU A 1 27.67 -42.10 -4.06
N GLY A 2 28.40 -40.98 -3.97
CA GLY A 2 27.93 -39.80 -3.25
C GLY A 2 26.87 -39.11 -4.07
N GLN A 3 25.73 -38.81 -3.46
CA GLN A 3 24.74 -37.94 -4.07
C GLN A 3 25.40 -36.59 -4.35
N GLU A 4 25.59 -36.27 -5.62
CA GLU A 4 25.82 -34.90 -6.06
C GLU A 4 24.57 -34.11 -5.64
N ILE A 5 24.64 -33.48 -4.47
CA ILE A 5 23.72 -32.40 -4.13
C ILE A 5 24.07 -31.31 -5.13
N GLY A 6 23.34 -31.27 -6.25
CA GLY A 6 23.48 -30.27 -7.29
C GLY A 6 23.54 -28.88 -6.64
N THR A 7 24.35 -27.99 -7.20
CA THR A 7 24.72 -26.69 -6.61
C THR A 7 23.50 -26.01 -6.01
N VAL A 8 23.40 -26.01 -4.67
CA VAL A 8 22.30 -25.35 -3.96
C VAL A 8 22.61 -23.86 -3.96
N TYR A 9 21.94 -23.12 -4.84
CA TYR A 9 21.98 -21.67 -4.83
C TYR A 9 20.96 -21.16 -3.81
N ASN A 10 21.44 -20.58 -2.72
CA ASN A 10 20.60 -19.81 -1.82
C ASN A 10 20.32 -18.42 -2.44
N ARG A 11 19.37 -17.68 -1.86
CA ARG A 11 18.96 -16.36 -2.39
C ARG A 11 20.13 -15.39 -2.52
N GLU A 12 21.03 -15.38 -1.54
CA GLU A 12 22.23 -14.55 -1.54
C GLU A 12 23.16 -14.88 -2.72
N LYS A 13 23.44 -16.17 -2.96
CA LYS A 13 24.24 -16.61 -4.11
C LYS A 13 23.58 -16.29 -5.45
N LEU A 14 22.25 -16.36 -5.56
CA LEU A 14 21.53 -15.97 -6.77
C LEU A 14 21.70 -14.48 -7.07
N LEU A 15 21.54 -13.63 -6.05
CA LEU A 15 21.75 -12.18 -6.20
C LEU A 15 23.21 -11.85 -6.53
N GLU A 16 24.16 -12.52 -5.87
CA GLU A 16 25.58 -12.33 -6.13
C GLU A 16 25.95 -12.77 -7.55
N MET A 17 25.44 -13.91 -8.02
CA MET A 17 25.65 -14.39 -9.38
C MET A 17 25.13 -13.39 -10.42
N LEU A 18 23.92 -12.84 -10.22
CA LEU A 18 23.37 -11.82 -11.11
C LEU A 18 24.22 -10.54 -11.14
N ARG A 19 24.75 -10.12 -9.99
CA ARG A 19 25.65 -8.95 -9.89
C ARG A 19 27.01 -9.17 -10.53
N VAL A 20 27.61 -10.35 -10.34
CA VAL A 20 28.94 -10.68 -10.88
C VAL A 20 28.87 -10.93 -12.40
N THR A 21 27.72 -11.38 -12.90
CA THR A 21 27.48 -11.59 -14.33
C THR A 21 26.92 -10.38 -15.05
N ASP A 22 26.70 -9.24 -14.37
CA ASP A 22 26.20 -7.99 -14.96
C ASP A 22 26.89 -7.59 -16.30
N PRO A 23 28.22 -7.67 -16.46
CA PRO A 23 28.86 -7.36 -17.75
C PRO A 23 28.69 -8.45 -18.83
N TYR A 24 28.11 -9.60 -18.51
CA TYR A 24 27.99 -10.78 -19.37
C TYR A 24 26.55 -11.28 -19.54
N ASN A 25 25.60 -10.76 -18.78
CA ASN A 25 24.19 -11.08 -18.90
C ASN A 25 23.48 -10.01 -19.76
N ASP A 26 22.43 -10.43 -20.47
CA ASP A 26 21.66 -9.56 -21.38
C ASP A 26 20.53 -8.82 -20.65
N LEU A 27 20.67 -8.67 -19.32
CA LEU A 27 19.64 -8.05 -18.48
C LEU A 27 19.92 -6.56 -18.37
N VAL A 28 18.92 -5.74 -18.67
CA VAL A 28 19.01 -4.31 -18.40
C VAL A 28 18.82 -4.05 -16.90
N LYS A 29 19.29 -2.89 -16.44
CA LYS A 29 19.28 -2.52 -15.01
C LYS A 29 17.88 -2.62 -14.39
N GLU A 30 16.85 -2.27 -15.15
CA GLU A 30 15.45 -2.35 -14.73
C GLU A 30 15.03 -3.81 -14.45
N GLU A 31 15.45 -4.77 -15.27
CA GLU A 31 15.14 -6.19 -15.10
C GLU A 31 15.83 -6.76 -13.86
N LEU A 32 17.10 -6.40 -13.64
CA LEU A 32 17.83 -6.78 -12.42
C LEU A 32 17.15 -6.25 -11.15
N ASN A 33 16.67 -5.00 -11.17
CA ASN A 33 15.94 -4.42 -10.05
C ASN A 33 14.63 -5.15 -9.76
N ILE A 34 13.89 -5.56 -10.81
CA ILE A 34 12.66 -6.34 -10.66
C ILE A 34 12.96 -7.70 -10.02
N ILE A 35 13.99 -8.41 -10.51
CA ILE A 35 14.39 -9.72 -9.96
C ILE A 35 14.81 -9.58 -8.50
N GLN A 36 15.62 -8.57 -8.18
CA GLN A 36 16.05 -8.31 -6.81
C GLN A 36 14.84 -7.99 -5.91
N GLY A 37 13.95 -7.10 -6.35
CA GLY A 37 12.74 -6.75 -5.60
C GLY A 37 11.86 -7.97 -5.31
N ALA A 38 11.66 -8.84 -6.31
CA ALA A 38 10.90 -10.07 -6.14
C ALA A 38 11.52 -11.02 -5.10
N LEU A 39 12.85 -11.12 -5.05
CA LEU A 39 13.55 -11.93 -4.05
C LEU A 39 13.45 -11.32 -2.65
N GLU A 40 13.43 -9.98 -2.54
CA GLU A 40 13.33 -9.24 -1.28
C GLU A 40 11.93 -9.25 -0.64
N LEU A 41 10.85 -9.44 -1.42
CA LEU A 41 9.46 -9.49 -0.91
C LEU A 41 9.26 -10.53 0.20
N ARG A 42 9.97 -11.66 0.14
CA ARG A 42 9.91 -12.73 1.16
C ARG A 42 10.64 -12.40 2.46
N THR A 43 11.52 -11.41 2.45
CA THR A 43 12.32 -11.01 3.62
C THR A 43 11.76 -9.77 4.28
N LYS A 44 11.37 -8.77 3.46
CA LYS A 44 10.81 -7.50 3.93
C LYS A 44 9.43 -7.69 4.55
N THR A 45 9.12 -6.78 5.46
CA THR A 45 7.88 -6.67 6.21
C THR A 45 7.14 -5.39 5.80
N VAL A 46 5.88 -5.27 6.21
CA VAL A 46 5.10 -4.03 6.04
C VAL A 46 5.80 -2.84 6.68
N GLU A 47 6.40 -3.03 7.86
CA GLU A 47 7.15 -1.98 8.56
C GLU A 47 8.27 -1.36 7.72
N ASP A 48 8.93 -2.15 6.87
CA ASP A 48 10.05 -1.68 6.04
C ASP A 48 9.62 -0.70 4.94
N VAL A 49 8.34 -0.67 4.58
CA VAL A 49 7.81 0.09 3.43
C VAL A 49 6.57 0.94 3.75
N MET A 50 6.02 0.86 4.95
CA MET A 50 4.81 1.59 5.33
C MET A 50 5.04 3.11 5.41
N THR A 51 3.99 3.88 5.14
CA THR A 51 3.98 5.32 5.44
C THR A 51 3.66 5.53 6.93
N PRO A 52 4.49 6.25 7.70
CA PRO A 52 4.20 6.53 9.10
C PRO A 52 2.87 7.27 9.28
N LEU A 53 2.08 6.92 10.29
CA LEU A 53 0.73 7.50 10.51
C LEU A 53 0.71 9.04 10.59
N ARG A 54 1.77 9.64 11.14
CA ARG A 54 1.94 11.10 11.23
C ARG A 54 2.07 11.80 9.86
N ASP A 55 2.50 11.06 8.84
CA ASP A 55 2.73 11.56 7.49
C ASP A 55 1.53 11.24 6.58
N CYS A 56 0.50 10.55 7.10
CA CYS A 56 -0.72 10.24 6.36
C CYS A 56 -1.68 11.43 6.32
N PHE A 57 -2.19 11.74 5.12
CA PHE A 57 -3.37 12.58 4.96
C PHE A 57 -4.62 11.79 5.37
N MET A 58 -5.44 12.35 6.25
CA MET A 58 -6.58 11.68 6.87
C MET A 58 -7.68 12.70 7.13
N ILE A 59 -8.94 12.25 7.15
CA ILE A 59 -10.10 13.10 7.41
C ILE A 59 -10.86 12.64 8.65
N ALA A 60 -11.37 13.59 9.43
CA ALA A 60 -12.18 13.26 10.61
C ALA A 60 -13.55 12.75 10.16
N ALA A 61 -14.12 11.77 10.86
CA ALA A 61 -15.42 11.22 10.56
C ALA A 61 -16.54 12.28 10.67
N GLU A 62 -16.38 13.28 11.53
CA GLU A 62 -17.30 14.40 11.73
C GLU A 62 -17.23 15.46 10.61
N ALA A 63 -16.33 15.30 9.63
CA ALA A 63 -16.17 16.26 8.55
C ALA A 63 -17.44 16.37 7.70
N VAL A 64 -17.61 17.56 7.11
CA VAL A 64 -18.67 17.89 6.18
C VAL A 64 -18.05 18.09 4.80
N LEU A 65 -18.64 17.51 3.77
CA LEU A 65 -18.16 17.60 2.39
C LEU A 65 -18.61 18.93 1.77
N ASP A 66 -18.12 20.03 2.33
CA ASP A 66 -18.26 21.37 1.77
C ASP A 66 -17.16 21.66 0.74
N PHE A 67 -17.22 22.84 0.10
CA PHE A 67 -16.24 23.23 -0.91
C PHE A 67 -14.79 23.15 -0.39
N ASN A 68 -14.52 23.63 0.83
CA ASN A 68 -13.17 23.66 1.39
C ASN A 68 -12.62 22.25 1.60
N THR A 69 -13.43 21.38 2.21
CA THR A 69 -13.04 19.99 2.50
C THR A 69 -12.85 19.20 1.21
N MET A 70 -13.74 19.40 0.24
CA MET A 70 -13.64 18.79 -1.09
C MET A 70 -12.37 19.27 -1.82
N SER A 71 -12.05 20.56 -1.76
CA SER A 71 -10.81 21.10 -2.32
C SER A 71 -9.58 20.50 -1.64
N GLU A 72 -9.54 20.41 -0.32
CA GLU A 72 -8.43 19.81 0.43
C GLU A 72 -8.22 18.34 0.03
N ILE A 73 -9.30 17.57 -0.09
CA ILE A 73 -9.26 16.17 -0.56
C ILE A 73 -8.64 16.09 -1.96
N MET A 74 -9.09 16.94 -2.89
CA MET A 74 -8.62 16.91 -4.28
C MET A 74 -7.17 17.40 -4.42
N GLU A 75 -6.77 18.42 -3.67
CA GLU A 75 -5.40 18.94 -3.64
C GLU A 75 -4.40 17.93 -3.04
N SER A 76 -4.85 17.07 -2.12
CA SER A 76 -4.01 16.01 -1.55
C SER A 76 -3.51 15.00 -2.60
N GLY A 77 -4.27 14.81 -3.69
CA GLY A 77 -3.95 13.86 -4.76
C GLY A 77 -4.07 12.38 -4.36
N TYR A 78 -4.55 12.05 -3.17
CA TYR A 78 -4.72 10.67 -2.73
C TYR A 78 -6.05 10.09 -3.16
N THR A 79 -6.05 8.83 -3.61
CA THR A 79 -7.28 8.14 -4.05
C THR A 79 -8.05 7.48 -2.92
N ARG A 80 -7.36 7.14 -1.82
CA ARG A 80 -7.89 6.44 -0.65
C ARG A 80 -7.44 7.19 0.60
N ILE A 81 -8.40 7.66 1.38
CA ILE A 81 -8.15 8.54 2.53
C ILE A 81 -8.73 7.87 3.77
N PRO A 82 -7.91 7.50 4.76
CA PRO A 82 -8.39 6.97 6.03
C PRO A 82 -9.28 7.99 6.76
N VAL A 83 -10.39 7.49 7.31
CA VAL A 83 -11.32 8.27 8.12
C VAL A 83 -11.17 7.86 9.58
N PHE A 84 -10.94 8.84 10.46
CA PHE A 84 -10.72 8.59 11.89
C PHE A 84 -11.79 9.24 12.77
N GLU A 85 -12.08 8.66 13.93
CA GLU A 85 -13.02 9.21 14.91
C GLU A 85 -12.32 9.52 16.23
N GLY A 86 -12.33 10.78 16.64
CA GLY A 86 -11.63 11.25 17.83
C GLY A 86 -10.12 11.26 17.65
N ASP A 87 -9.45 10.17 18.02
CA ASP A 87 -7.98 10.04 17.88
C ASP A 87 -7.60 9.60 16.46
N ARG A 88 -6.50 10.14 15.91
CA ARG A 88 -6.00 9.76 14.58
C ARG A 88 -5.59 8.29 14.50
N SER A 89 -5.27 7.63 15.61
CA SER A 89 -5.02 6.19 15.64
C SER A 89 -6.30 5.36 15.51
N ASN A 90 -7.48 5.95 15.75
CA ASN A 90 -8.77 5.28 15.67
C ASN A 90 -9.37 5.40 14.26
N ILE A 91 -8.82 4.63 13.32
CA ILE A 91 -9.30 4.56 11.93
C ILE A 91 -10.58 3.71 11.90
N VAL A 92 -11.69 4.32 11.49
CA VAL A 92 -13.03 3.71 11.51
C VAL A 92 -13.62 3.44 10.13
N ASP A 93 -13.15 4.14 9.10
CA ASP A 93 -13.67 4.06 7.74
C ASP A 93 -12.57 4.38 6.71
N LEU A 94 -12.88 4.16 5.43
CA LEU A 94 -12.02 4.52 4.30
C LEU A 94 -12.84 5.25 3.23
N LEU A 95 -12.42 6.44 2.85
CA LEU A 95 -13.03 7.22 1.78
C LEU A 95 -12.30 6.98 0.47
N PHE A 96 -13.01 6.63 -0.60
CA PHE A 96 -12.46 6.70 -1.96
C PHE A 96 -12.89 8.00 -2.64
N VAL A 97 -11.95 8.71 -3.27
CA VAL A 97 -12.26 9.98 -3.95
C VAL A 97 -13.31 9.79 -5.06
N LYS A 98 -13.34 8.63 -5.72
CA LYS A 98 -14.38 8.32 -6.73
C LYS A 98 -15.80 8.30 -6.18
N ASP A 99 -15.97 8.08 -4.87
CA ASP A 99 -17.28 8.05 -4.22
C ASP A 99 -17.89 9.45 -4.10
N LEU A 100 -17.04 10.48 -4.25
CA LEU A 100 -17.44 11.88 -4.24
C LEU A 100 -17.96 12.36 -5.61
N ALA A 101 -17.96 11.50 -6.64
CA ALA A 101 -18.31 11.89 -8.02
C ALA A 101 -19.71 12.48 -8.19
N PHE A 102 -20.65 12.14 -7.31
CA PHE A 102 -22.03 12.64 -7.31
C PHE A 102 -22.35 13.47 -6.06
N VAL A 103 -21.35 13.86 -5.29
CA VAL A 103 -21.52 14.71 -4.11
C VAL A 103 -21.43 16.16 -4.53
N ASP A 104 -22.50 16.92 -4.31
CA ASP A 104 -22.50 18.37 -4.50
C ASP A 104 -21.94 19.04 -3.23
N PRO A 105 -20.85 19.83 -3.32
CA PRO A 105 -20.33 20.58 -2.19
C PRO A 105 -21.33 21.58 -1.60
N ASP A 106 -22.29 22.07 -2.40
CA ASP A 106 -23.32 23.01 -1.94
C ASP A 106 -24.32 22.35 -0.97
N ASP A 107 -24.50 21.02 -1.05
CA ASP A 107 -25.36 20.26 -0.14
C ASP A 107 -24.76 20.10 1.26
N CYS A 108 -23.45 20.37 1.43
CA CYS A 108 -22.74 20.21 2.70
C CYS A 108 -23.02 18.84 3.34
N THR A 109 -22.92 17.77 2.53
CA THR A 109 -23.26 16.42 2.97
C THR A 109 -22.27 15.94 4.05
N PRO A 110 -22.74 15.41 5.20
CA PRO A 110 -21.84 14.82 6.20
C PRO A 110 -21.05 13.64 5.61
N LEU A 111 -19.74 13.57 5.87
CA LEU A 111 -18.89 12.49 5.37
C LEU A 111 -19.40 11.10 5.77
N LYS A 112 -19.90 10.95 7.01
CA LYS A 112 -20.50 9.70 7.51
C LYS A 112 -21.61 9.17 6.61
N THR A 113 -22.34 10.03 5.88
CA THR A 113 -23.38 9.59 4.94
C THR A 113 -22.78 8.83 3.77
N ILE A 114 -21.67 9.33 3.21
CA ILE A 114 -20.96 8.70 2.09
C ILE A 114 -20.25 7.44 2.56
N THR A 115 -19.49 7.48 3.66
CA THR A 115 -18.75 6.31 4.14
C THR A 115 -19.68 5.17 4.53
N ARG A 116 -20.83 5.45 5.16
CA ARG A 116 -21.84 4.43 5.48
C ARG A 116 -22.53 3.85 4.25
N PHE A 117 -22.75 4.65 3.21
CA PHE A 117 -23.40 4.18 1.98
C PHE A 117 -22.50 3.20 1.23
N TYR A 118 -21.22 3.53 1.05
CA TYR A 118 -20.26 2.68 0.34
C TYR A 118 -19.67 1.57 1.20
N ASN A 119 -19.47 1.82 2.50
CA ASN A 119 -19.02 0.88 3.52
C ASN A 119 -17.82 0.02 3.06
N HIS A 120 -16.75 0.68 2.62
CA HIS A 120 -15.56 0.01 2.10
C HIS A 120 -14.90 -0.85 3.19
N PRO A 121 -14.47 -2.09 2.87
CA PRO A 121 -13.83 -2.94 3.86
C PRO A 121 -12.47 -2.39 4.29
N LEU A 122 -12.21 -2.45 5.60
CA LEU A 122 -10.91 -2.12 6.17
C LEU A 122 -10.04 -3.37 6.25
N HIS A 123 -8.86 -3.30 5.63
CA HIS A 123 -7.86 -4.36 5.66
C HIS A 123 -6.76 -4.01 6.65
N PHE A 124 -6.85 -4.60 7.85
CA PHE A 124 -5.83 -4.43 8.89
C PHE A 124 -4.77 -5.50 8.81
N VAL A 125 -3.51 -5.11 9.01
CA VAL A 125 -2.35 -6.00 9.01
C VAL A 125 -1.39 -5.64 10.14
N PHE A 126 -0.62 -6.62 10.59
CA PHE A 126 0.44 -6.39 11.56
C PHE A 126 1.71 -5.89 10.87
N ASN A 127 2.54 -5.14 11.60
CA ASN A 127 3.78 -4.55 11.09
C ASN A 127 4.79 -5.60 10.59
N ASP A 128 4.81 -6.77 11.22
CA ASP A 128 5.69 -7.89 10.90
C ASP A 128 5.21 -8.77 9.73
N THR A 129 4.03 -8.48 9.16
CA THR A 129 3.49 -9.17 7.98
C THR A 129 4.47 -9.08 6.82
N LYS A 130 4.75 -10.22 6.17
CA LYS A 130 5.67 -10.28 5.01
C LYS A 130 5.03 -9.71 3.75
N LEU A 131 5.84 -9.06 2.91
CA LEU A 131 5.34 -8.37 1.72
C LEU A 131 4.81 -9.34 0.65
N ASP A 132 5.29 -10.57 0.59
CA ASP A 132 4.73 -11.60 -0.30
C ASP A 132 3.31 -11.99 0.10
N ALA A 133 3.06 -12.18 1.41
CA ALA A 133 1.71 -12.39 1.93
C ALA A 133 0.82 -11.16 1.71
N MET A 134 1.34 -9.95 1.97
CA MET A 134 0.61 -8.70 1.74
C MET A 134 0.20 -8.52 0.28
N LEU A 135 1.09 -8.83 -0.66
CA LEU A 135 0.80 -8.75 -2.10
C LEU A 135 -0.29 -9.75 -2.52
N GLU A 136 -0.27 -10.97 -1.98
CA GLU A 136 -1.35 -11.94 -2.24
C GLU A 136 -2.69 -11.51 -1.64
N GLU A 137 -2.70 -10.85 -0.48
CA GLU A 137 -3.93 -10.26 0.06
C GLU A 137 -4.47 -9.14 -0.86
N PHE A 138 -3.62 -8.23 -1.33
CA PHE A 138 -4.03 -7.19 -2.29
C PHE A 138 -4.52 -7.73 -3.63
N LYS A 139 -4.04 -8.90 -4.08
CA LYS A 139 -4.49 -9.53 -5.33
C LYS A 139 -5.87 -10.17 -5.21
N LYS A 140 -6.36 -10.44 -4.00
CA LYS A 140 -7.66 -11.08 -3.76
C LYS A 140 -8.82 -10.08 -3.78
N GLY A 141 -8.56 -8.77 -3.66
CA GLY A 141 -9.59 -7.73 -3.60
C GLY A 141 -9.06 -6.35 -3.93
#